data_AF-A0A0S3UEP5-F1
#
_entry.id   AF-A0A0S3UEP5-F1
#
_cell.length_a   1.000
_cell.length_b   1.000
_cell.length_c   1.000
_cell.angle_alpha   90.00
_cell.angle_beta   90.00
_cell.angle_gamma   90.00
#
_symmetry.space_group_name_H-M   'P 1'
#
loop_
_entity.id
_entity.type
_entity.pdbx_description
1 polymer ?
#
loop_
_entity_poly.entity_id
_entity_poly.type
_entity_poly.pdbx_seq_one_letter_code
_entity_poly.pdbx_strand_id
1 'polypeptide(L)' 'MLYWQTGRDISLRVQQQKWGSKVIKQLAADLKREFPDINDLSTRNLQYMRAFAEAYPDEAIVNDLLHNYPGRTT' A
#
# COMPACT_ATOMS: atom_id res chain seq x y z
N MET A 1 2.97 8.95 3.81
CA MET A 1 2.15 8.19 4.78
C MET A 1 1.00 7.43 4.12
N LEU A 2 0.18 8.04 3.25
CA LEU A 2 -0.97 7.38 2.59
C LEU A 2 -0.62 6.00 1.96
N TYR A 3 0.49 5.92 1.22
CA TYR A 3 0.95 4.69 0.56
C TYR A 3 1.22 3.53 1.54
N TRP A 4 1.80 3.84 2.71
CA TRP A 4 2.07 2.86 3.76
C TRP A 4 0.80 2.45 4.50
N GLN A 5 -0.07 3.42 4.83
CA GLN A 5 -1.34 3.16 5.50
C GLN A 5 -2.24 2.25 4.64
N THR A 6 -2.34 2.53 3.34
CA THR A 6 -3.07 1.66 2.39
C THR A 6 -2.48 0.25 2.37
N GLY A 7 -1.14 0.12 2.36
CA GLY A 7 -0.47 -1.18 2.46
C GLY A 7 -0.78 -1.94 3.74
N ARG A 8 -0.81 -1.25 4.88
CA ARG A 8 -1.08 -1.83 6.19
C ARG A 8 -2.54 -2.30 6.31
N ASP A 9 -3.48 -1.52 5.79
CA ASP A 9 -4.89 -1.90 5.73
C ASP A 9 -5.14 -3.11 4.83
N ILE A 10 -4.47 -3.16 3.67
CA ILE A 10 -4.52 -4.33 2.78
C ILE A 10 -3.97 -5.56 3.51
N SER A 11 -2.83 -5.44 4.20
CA SER A 11 -2.23 -6.55 4.94
C SER A 11 -3.13 -7.06 6.06
N LEU A 12 -3.70 -6.16 6.86
CA LEU A 12 -4.62 -6.49 7.95
C LEU A 12 -5.84 -7.26 7.44
N ARG A 13 -6.46 -6.79 6.36
CA ARG A 13 -7.64 -7.45 5.77
C ARG A 13 -7.31 -8.82 5.17
N VAL A 14 -6.13 -8.97 4.57
CA VAL A 14 -5.65 -10.26 4.04
C VAL A 14 -5.46 -11.28 5.17
N GLN A 15 -4.85 -10.86 6.29
CA GLN A 15 -4.63 -11.73 7.45
C GLN A 15 -5.93 -12.12 8.16
N GLN A 16 -6.85 -11.18 8.35
CA GLN A 16 -8.11 -11.43 9.06
C GLN A 16 -9.07 -12.34 8.29
N GLN A 17 -9.05 -12.29 6.96
CA GLN A 17 -10.07 -12.97 6.13
C GLN A 17 -9.53 -14.15 5.32
N LYS A 18 -8.29 -14.63 5.57
CA LYS A 18 -7.62 -15.68 4.78
C LYS A 18 -7.68 -15.43 3.28
N TRP A 19 -7.48 -14.18 2.87
CA TRP A 19 -7.64 -13.80 1.47
C TRP A 19 -6.54 -14.40 0.59
N GLY A 20 -6.96 -15.13 -0.45
CA GLY A 20 -6.07 -15.59 -1.51
C GLY A 20 -5.62 -14.44 -2.42
N SER A 21 -4.64 -14.71 -3.29
CA SER A 21 -4.04 -13.75 -4.23
C SER A 21 -5.01 -13.04 -5.18
N LYS A 22 -6.26 -13.54 -5.32
CA LYS A 22 -7.33 -12.91 -6.11
C LYS A 22 -7.90 -11.65 -5.48
N VAL A 23 -7.86 -11.48 -4.15
CA VAL A 23 -8.54 -10.34 -3.52
C VAL A 23 -7.85 -9.02 -3.81
N ILE A 24 -6.52 -9.00 -3.89
CA ILE A 24 -5.78 -7.79 -4.28
C ILE A 24 -6.12 -7.38 -5.72
N LYS A 25 -6.35 -8.36 -6.61
CA LYS A 25 -6.79 -8.09 -7.99
C LYS A 25 -8.20 -7.49 -8.03
N GLN A 26 -9.12 -8.03 -7.22
CA GLN A 26 -10.48 -7.51 -7.12
C GLN A 26 -10.49 -6.09 -6.55
N LEU A 27 -9.75 -5.86 -5.46
CA LEU A 27 -9.61 -4.54 -4.85
C LEU A 27 -9.04 -3.51 -5.84
N ALA A 28 -8.01 -3.87 -6.61
CA ALA A 28 -7.48 -2.99 -7.64
C ALA A 28 -8.51 -2.67 -8.74
N ALA A 29 -9.32 -3.66 -9.15
CA ALA A 29 -10.38 -3.45 -10.13
C ALA A 29 -11.48 -2.53 -9.59
N ASP A 30 -11.89 -2.74 -8.33
CA ASP A 30 -12.91 -1.93 -7.67
C ASP A 30 -12.44 -0.48 -7.51
N LEU A 31 -11.21 -0.29 -7.00
CA LEU A 31 -10.61 1.03 -6.84
C LEU A 31 -10.41 1.75 -8.16
N LYS A 32 -10.00 1.05 -9.22
CA LYS A 32 -9.86 1.65 -10.56
C LYS A 32 -11.21 2.01 -11.17
N ARG A 33 -12.27 1.28 -10.86
CA ARG A 33 -13.63 1.60 -11.30
C ARG A 33 -14.17 2.84 -10.58
N GLU A 34 -13.88 2.97 -9.29
CA GLU A 34 -14.34 4.09 -8.47
C GLU A 34 -13.51 5.37 -8.68
N PHE A 35 -12.21 5.20 -8.98
CA PHE A 35 -11.27 6.30 -9.21
C PHE A 35 -10.50 6.12 -10.53
N PRO A 36 -11.16 6.26 -11.69
CA PRO A 36 -10.55 5.98 -13.00
C PRO A 36 -9.37 6.90 -13.35
N ASP A 37 -9.34 8.11 -12.77
CA ASP A 37 -8.28 9.10 -13.02
C ASP A 37 -6.99 8.82 -12.24
N ILE A 38 -7.02 7.89 -11.27
CA ILE A 38 -5.86 7.56 -10.43
C ILE A 38 -5.13 6.34 -10.99
N ASN A 39 -4.00 6.59 -11.65
CA ASN A 39 -3.19 5.53 -12.27
C ASN A 39 -2.40 4.66 -11.25
N ASP A 40 -2.17 5.17 -10.03
CA ASP A 40 -1.39 4.49 -9.00
C ASP A 40 -2.15 3.36 -8.26
N LEU A 41 -3.40 3.07 -8.63
CA LEU A 41 -4.23 2.03 -7.99
C LEU A 41 -4.17 0.67 -8.72
N SER A 42 -3.09 0.42 -9.47
CA SER A 42 -2.89 -0.86 -10.14
C SER A 42 -2.66 -2.00 -9.13
N THR A 43 -3.01 -3.24 -9.51
CA THR A 43 -2.74 -4.45 -8.71
C THR A 43 -1.29 -4.53 -8.24
N ARG A 44 -0.34 -4.18 -9.13
CA ARG A 44 1.09 -4.21 -8.83
C ARG A 44 1.45 -3.16 -7.76
N ASN A 45 0.90 -1.95 -7.86
CA ASN A 45 1.12 -0.93 -6.83
C ASN A 45 0.54 -1.35 -5.48
N LEU A 46 -0.67 -1.91 -5.45
CA LEU A 46 -1.26 -2.40 -4.21
C LEU A 46 -0.44 -3.53 -3.57
N GLN A 47 0.16 -4.40 -4.39
CA GLN A 47 1.11 -5.42 -3.91
C GLN A 47 2.38 -4.78 -3.33
N TYR A 48 2.91 -3.74 -3.95
CA TYR A 48 4.06 -3.01 -3.42
C TYR A 48 3.73 -2.26 -2.12
N MET A 49 2.57 -1.58 -2.05
CA MET A 49 2.09 -0.93 -0.82
C MET A 49 2.04 -1.95 0.32
N ARG A 50 1.46 -3.13 0.07
CA ARG A 50 1.36 -4.21 1.05
C ARG A 50 2.75 -4.72 1.46
N ALA A 51 3.60 -5.09 0.51
CA ALA A 51 4.93 -5.61 0.80
C ALA A 51 5.79 -4.60 1.58
N PHE A 52 5.66 -3.31 1.24
CA PHE A 52 6.31 -2.22 1.96
C PHE A 52 5.80 -2.13 3.41
N ALA A 53 4.49 -2.19 3.63
CA ALA A 53 3.93 -2.16 4.98
C ALA A 53 4.27 -3.42 5.81
N GLU A 54 4.39 -4.58 5.17
CA GLU A 54 4.84 -5.82 5.84
C GLU A 54 6.33 -5.77 6.22
N ALA A 55 7.17 -5.17 5.37
CA ALA A 55 8.60 -5.02 5.64
C ALA A 55 8.91 -3.97 6.71
N TYR A 56 8.05 -2.94 6.84
CA TYR A 56 8.21 -1.85 7.79
C TYR A 56 6.94 -1.64 8.61
N PRO A 57 6.65 -2.49 9.61
CA PRO A 57 5.41 -2.43 10.38
C PRO A 57 5.35 -1.26 11.37
N ASP A 58 6.50 -0.64 11.68
CA ASP A 58 6.59 0.50 12.58
C ASP A 58 6.45 1.82 11.80
N GLU A 59 5.37 2.55 12.10
CA GLU A 59 5.06 3.84 11.48
C GLU A 59 6.14 4.90 11.78
N ALA A 60 6.79 4.84 12.96
CA ALA A 60 7.85 5.78 13.32
C ALA A 60 9.08 5.58 12.43
N ILE A 61 9.44 4.33 12.12
CA ILE A 61 10.55 4.00 11.21
C ILE A 61 10.24 4.48 9.80
N VAL A 62 9.00 4.28 9.31
CA VAL A 62 8.60 4.76 7.98
C VAL A 62 8.58 6.29 7.92
N ASN A 63 8.10 6.94 8.98
CA ASN A 63 8.11 8.38 9.08
C ASN A 63 9.53 8.94 9.05
N ASP A 64 10.45 8.35 9.81
CA ASP A 64 11.86 8.76 9.84
C ASP A 64 12.56 8.51 8.50
N LEU A 65 12.29 7.37 7.85
CA LEU A 65 12.80 7.08 6.51
C LEU A 65 12.33 8.10 5.47
N LEU A 66 11.07 8.53 5.53
CA LEU A 66 10.52 9.55 4.62
C LEU A 66 11.07 10.96 4.91
N HIS A 67 11.35 11.27 6.18
CA HIS A 67 11.91 12.56 6.55
C HIS A 67 13.41 12.66 6.24
N ASN A 68 14.16 11.57 6.43
CA ASN A 68 15.61 11.53 6.28
C ASN A 68 16.08 10.99 4.93
N TYR A 69 15.19 10.86 3.93
CA TYR A 69 15.57 10.39 2.61
C TYR A 69 16.42 11.46 1.88
N PRO A 70 17.65 11.14 1.43
CA PRO A 70 18.60 12.12 0.88
C PRO A 70 18.20 12.73 -0.48
N GLY A 71 17.01 12.41 -1.00
CA GLY A 71 16.45 12.97 -2.23
C GLY A 71 15.55 14.20 -2.03
N ARG A 72 15.41 14.70 -0.79
CA ARG A 72 14.59 15.88 -0.48
C ARG A 72 15.45 17.14 -0.34
N THR A 73 16.26 17.45 -1.34
CA THR A 73 16.76 18.82 -1.52
C THR A 73 15.60 19.68 -2.01
N THR A 74 15.12 20.55 -1.14
CA THR A 74 14.40 21.77 -1.53
C THR A 74 15.44 22.83 -1.89
#